data_AF-C6SEP2-F1
#
_entry.id   AF-C6SEP2-F1
#
_cell.length_a   1.000
_cell.length_b   1.000
_cell.length_c   1.000
_cell.angle_alpha   90.00
_cell.angle_beta   90.00
_cell.angle_gamma   90.00
#
_symmetry.space_group_name_H-M   'P 1'
#
loop_
_entity.id
_entity.type
_entity.pdbx_description
1 polymer ?
#
loop_
_entity_poly.entity_id
_entity_poly.type
_entity_poly.pdbx_seq_one_letter_code
_entity_poly.pdbx_strand_id
1 'polypeptide(L)'
;MSAAIQSVAAGTGKEYGSLFAGTTVIGIISTAAWGLGYFGQPHILARFMAAESAKSLVSARRIGMTWMALCLAGAVAVGYFGIAYFGANPDKVSSMSGNHERIFIALSTLLFNPWIAGIILSAILAAVMSTLSCQLLVCSSAITEDFYKGFLRKNAQQSELVWVGRLMVLAIAVISILIASDPNSKVLGLVSYAWAGFGAAFGPIVILSVLWKRITAYGALSGMVAGALTVVVWAEWIKKPAQAAGESGLLTMYEIVPGFIVCLIIAVLVSLFNKEPSREIQKRFEKADADYRAAR
;
A
#
# COMPACT_ATOMS: atom_id res chain seq x y z
N MET A 1 -30.40 6.27 6.36
CA MET A 1 -29.72 5.36 7.31
C MET A 1 -30.78 4.46 7.93
N SER A 2 -30.66 3.14 7.83
CA SER A 2 -31.71 2.19 8.25
C SER A 2 -31.87 2.17 9.77
N ALA A 3 -33.10 1.99 10.28
CA ALA A 3 -33.41 1.84 11.70
C ALA A 3 -32.57 0.75 12.39
N ALA A 4 -32.17 -0.29 11.65
CA ALA A 4 -31.27 -1.34 12.12
C ALA A 4 -29.85 -0.86 12.43
N ILE A 5 -29.33 0.14 11.69
CA ILE A 5 -28.00 0.70 11.98
C ILE A 5 -28.08 1.62 13.21
N GLN A 6 -29.21 2.32 13.41
CA GLN A 6 -29.43 3.15 14.59
C GLN A 6 -29.60 2.32 15.88
N SER A 7 -30.25 1.15 15.81
CA SER A 7 -30.33 0.25 16.96
C SER A 7 -28.97 -0.34 17.34
N VAL A 8 -28.14 -0.67 16.36
CA VAL A 8 -26.75 -1.12 16.59
C VAL A 8 -25.88 0.01 17.12
N ALA A 9 -26.05 1.22 16.59
CA ALA A 9 -25.37 2.42 17.09
C ALA A 9 -25.67 2.65 18.57
N ALA A 10 -26.94 2.51 18.97
CA ALA A 10 -27.38 2.65 20.35
C ALA A 10 -26.82 1.54 21.27
N GLY A 11 -26.70 0.31 20.77
CA GLY A 11 -26.16 -0.81 21.55
C GLY A 11 -24.62 -0.84 21.66
N THR A 12 -23.90 -0.27 20.70
CA THR A 12 -22.42 -0.25 20.66
C THR A 12 -21.82 1.09 21.07
N GLY A 13 -22.64 2.13 21.22
CA GLY A 13 -22.19 3.50 21.47
C GLY A 13 -21.41 4.13 20.30
N LYS A 14 -21.48 3.54 19.10
CA LYS A 14 -20.76 4.00 17.90
C LYS A 14 -21.70 4.70 16.93
N GLU A 15 -21.36 5.91 16.52
CA GLU A 15 -22.09 6.63 15.47
C GLU A 15 -21.66 6.16 14.08
N TYR A 16 -22.57 5.46 13.39
CA TYR A 16 -22.35 5.01 12.01
C TYR A 16 -22.90 6.01 10.97
N GLY A 17 -23.50 7.12 11.41
CA GLY A 17 -24.27 8.05 10.56
C GLY A 17 -23.50 9.24 10.02
N SER A 18 -22.31 9.49 10.56
CA SER A 18 -21.41 10.55 10.10
C SER A 18 -20.11 9.92 9.64
N LEU A 19 -19.67 10.26 8.42
CA LEU A 19 -18.35 9.89 7.90
C LEU A 19 -17.20 10.46 8.75
N PHE A 20 -17.51 11.46 9.59
CA PHE A 20 -16.55 12.15 10.46
C PHE A 20 -16.75 11.85 11.96
N ALA A 21 -17.75 11.05 12.33
CA ALA A 21 -17.96 10.70 13.73
C ALA A 21 -16.79 9.83 14.23
N GLY A 22 -16.12 10.29 15.30
CA GLY A 22 -14.97 9.61 15.88
C GLY A 22 -13.65 9.79 15.12
N THR A 23 -13.61 10.52 14.00
CA THR A 23 -12.34 10.85 13.32
C THR A 23 -11.68 12.06 13.96
N THR A 24 -10.46 11.88 14.46
CA THR A 24 -9.59 12.99 14.87
C THR A 24 -8.96 13.65 13.64
N VAL A 25 -8.51 14.91 13.76
CA VAL A 25 -7.74 15.59 12.70
C VAL A 25 -6.55 14.74 12.24
N ILE A 26 -5.90 14.07 13.20
CA ILE A 26 -4.78 13.17 12.94
C ILE A 26 -5.22 11.88 12.24
N GLY A 27 -6.41 11.36 12.54
CA GLY A 27 -7.02 10.25 11.80
C GLY A 27 -7.27 10.61 10.33
N ILE A 28 -7.73 11.83 10.05
CA ILE A 28 -7.93 12.32 8.68
C ILE A 28 -6.59 12.43 7.95
N ILE A 29 -5.58 13.06 8.57
CA ILE A 29 -4.23 13.16 8.00
C ILE A 29 -3.64 11.76 7.74
N SER A 30 -3.78 10.85 8.70
CA SER A 30 -3.33 9.46 8.59
C SER A 30 -3.98 8.74 7.41
N THR A 31 -5.29 8.93 7.22
CA THR A 31 -6.03 8.31 6.12
C THR A 31 -5.64 8.92 4.77
N ALA A 32 -5.50 10.24 4.70
CA ALA A 32 -5.04 10.94 3.50
C ALA A 32 -3.61 10.54 3.10
N ALA A 33 -2.75 10.29 4.10
CA ALA A 33 -1.37 9.90 3.90
C ALA A 33 -1.21 8.53 3.22
N TRP A 34 -2.26 7.69 3.18
CA TRP A 34 -2.27 6.49 2.34
C TRP A 34 -1.94 6.81 0.87
N GLY A 35 -2.42 7.95 0.37
CA GLY A 35 -2.15 8.42 -0.99
C GLY A 35 -0.66 8.63 -1.27
N LEU A 36 0.15 8.99 -0.27
CA LEU A 36 1.59 9.20 -0.43
C LEU A 36 2.33 7.91 -0.78
N GLY A 37 1.82 6.76 -0.35
CA GLY A 37 2.49 5.48 -0.62
C GLY A 37 2.47 5.05 -2.09
N TYR A 38 1.56 5.59 -2.91
CA TYR A 38 1.54 5.29 -4.36
C TYR A 38 2.85 5.71 -5.05
N PHE A 39 3.46 6.81 -4.63
CA PHE A 39 4.73 7.29 -5.20
C PHE A 39 5.93 6.44 -4.80
N GLY A 40 5.82 5.67 -3.72
CA GLY A 40 6.92 4.86 -3.19
C GLY A 40 6.93 3.42 -3.68
N GLN A 41 5.96 2.99 -4.49
CA GLN A 41 5.83 1.58 -4.88
C GLN A 41 6.46 1.28 -6.23
N PRO A 42 7.58 0.52 -6.28
CA PRO A 42 8.27 0.25 -7.54
C PRO A 42 7.38 -0.44 -8.58
N HIS A 43 6.53 -1.37 -8.14
CA HIS A 43 5.63 -2.10 -9.04
C HIS A 43 4.53 -1.22 -9.66
N ILE A 44 4.13 -0.13 -9.00
CA ILE A 44 3.20 0.86 -9.54
C ILE A 44 3.94 1.79 -10.50
N LEU A 45 5.12 2.28 -10.09
CA LEU A 45 5.95 3.16 -10.92
C LEU A 45 6.36 2.48 -12.24
N ALA A 46 6.74 1.21 -12.21
CA ALA A 46 7.08 0.43 -13.39
C ALA A 46 5.93 0.39 -14.41
N ARG A 47 4.67 0.34 -13.95
CA ARG A 47 3.49 0.39 -14.83
C ARG A 47 3.30 1.77 -15.47
N PHE A 48 3.59 2.85 -14.75
CA PHE A 48 3.58 4.20 -15.33
C PHE A 48 4.71 4.40 -16.36
N MET A 49 5.88 3.80 -16.12
CA MET A 49 7.01 3.83 -17.06
C MET A 49 6.74 3.04 -18.34
N ALA A 50 5.87 2.04 -18.30
CA ALA A 50 5.44 1.28 -19.46
C ALA A 50 4.34 1.97 -20.29
N ALA A 51 3.86 3.15 -19.88
CA ALA A 51 2.84 3.87 -20.62
C ALA A 51 3.41 4.43 -21.93
N GLU A 52 2.69 4.21 -23.03
CA GLU A 52 3.12 4.60 -24.38
C GLU A 52 3.27 6.12 -24.56
N SER A 53 2.49 6.93 -23.84
CA SER A 53 2.55 8.39 -23.90
C SER A 53 1.96 9.06 -22.67
N ALA A 54 2.36 10.31 -22.42
CA ALA A 54 1.76 11.13 -21.36
C ALA A 54 0.25 11.38 -21.59
N LYS A 55 -0.20 11.40 -22.85
CA LYS A 55 -1.60 11.62 -23.20
C LYS A 55 -2.49 10.42 -22.85
N SER A 56 -1.99 9.19 -23.03
CA SER A 56 -2.76 7.97 -22.70
C SER A 56 -3.02 7.86 -21.20
N LEU A 57 -2.15 8.43 -20.34
CA LEU A 57 -2.33 8.48 -18.89
C LEU A 57 -3.62 9.20 -18.47
N VAL A 58 -4.11 10.19 -19.23
CA VAL A 58 -5.35 10.91 -18.90
C VAL A 58 -6.56 9.98 -19.02
N SER A 59 -6.62 9.19 -20.10
CA SER A 59 -7.69 8.21 -20.30
C SER A 59 -7.59 7.07 -19.29
N ALA A 60 -6.37 6.53 -19.10
CA ALA A 60 -6.11 5.47 -18.13
C ALA A 60 -6.50 5.89 -16.70
N ARG A 61 -6.17 7.13 -16.30
CA ARG A 61 -6.60 7.70 -15.01
C ARG A 61 -8.12 7.72 -14.88
N ARG A 62 -8.85 8.20 -15.90
CA ARG A 62 -10.33 8.29 -15.82
C ARG A 62 -10.94 6.91 -15.66
N ILE A 63 -10.54 5.95 -16.49
CA ILE A 63 -11.04 4.57 -16.43
C ILE A 63 -10.71 3.95 -15.07
N GLY A 64 -9.44 4.04 -14.64
CA GLY A 64 -8.98 3.49 -13.37
C GLY A 64 -9.68 4.10 -12.17
N MET A 65 -9.85 5.42 -12.12
CA MET A 65 -10.52 6.10 -11.00
C MET A 65 -12.02 5.81 -10.96
N THR A 66 -12.71 5.74 -12.10
CA THR A 66 -14.12 5.37 -12.16
C THR A 66 -14.34 3.96 -11.61
N TRP A 67 -13.52 3.00 -12.03
CA TRP A 67 -13.62 1.62 -11.56
C TRP A 67 -13.25 1.49 -10.07
N MET A 68 -12.21 2.20 -9.63
CA MET A 68 -11.81 2.26 -8.23
C MET A 68 -12.94 2.79 -7.33
N ALA A 69 -13.57 3.90 -7.73
CA ALA A 69 -14.68 4.49 -6.98
C ALA A 69 -15.87 3.53 -6.88
N LEU A 70 -16.21 2.85 -7.98
CA LEU A 70 -17.28 1.85 -8.01
C LEU A 70 -16.99 0.67 -7.07
N CYS A 71 -15.78 0.10 -7.14
CA CYS A 71 -15.38 -1.02 -6.29
C CYS A 71 -15.33 -0.63 -4.80
N LEU A 72 -14.79 0.54 -4.47
CA LEU A 72 -14.74 1.05 -3.09
C LEU A 72 -16.14 1.32 -2.54
N ALA A 73 -17.02 1.95 -3.33
CA ALA A 73 -18.40 2.19 -2.94
C ALA A 73 -19.12 0.86 -2.66
N GLY A 74 -18.92 -0.16 -3.50
CA GLY A 74 -19.44 -1.51 -3.27
C GLY A 74 -18.90 -2.14 -1.98
N ALA A 75 -17.59 -2.06 -1.74
CA ALA A 75 -16.97 -2.61 -0.53
C ALA A 75 -17.50 -1.95 0.75
N VAL A 76 -17.61 -0.61 0.74
CA VAL A 76 -18.17 0.17 1.86
C VAL A 76 -19.64 -0.18 2.08
N ALA A 77 -20.43 -0.30 1.00
CA ALA A 77 -21.84 -0.68 1.09
C ALA A 77 -22.02 -2.06 1.73
N VAL A 78 -21.20 -3.05 1.37
CA VAL A 78 -21.22 -4.38 2.02
C VAL A 78 -20.87 -4.26 3.50
N GLY A 79 -19.90 -3.43 3.87
CA GLY A 79 -19.55 -3.17 5.27
C GLY A 79 -20.73 -2.63 6.09
N TYR A 80 -21.39 -1.57 5.60
CA TYR A 80 -22.57 -1.01 6.26
C TYR A 80 -23.75 -1.99 6.32
N PHE A 81 -23.99 -2.71 5.25
CA PHE A 81 -25.03 -3.73 5.21
C PHE A 81 -24.74 -4.84 6.21
N GLY A 82 -23.49 -5.29 6.33
CA GLY A 82 -23.09 -6.30 7.30
C GLY A 82 -23.26 -5.83 8.75
N ILE A 83 -22.93 -4.57 9.06
CA ILE A 83 -23.20 -3.98 10.39
C ILE A 83 -24.70 -4.06 10.71
N ALA A 84 -25.57 -3.69 9.77
CA ALA A 84 -27.02 -3.76 9.96
C ALA A 84 -27.52 -5.19 10.14
N TYR A 85 -27.05 -6.12 9.29
CA TYR A 85 -27.51 -7.51 9.27
C TYR A 85 -27.11 -8.27 10.53
N PHE A 86 -25.84 -8.21 10.92
CA PHE A 86 -25.33 -8.88 12.11
C PHE A 86 -25.79 -8.22 13.40
N GLY A 87 -26.08 -6.92 13.36
CA GLY A 87 -26.75 -6.23 14.44
C GLY A 87 -28.17 -6.69 14.71
N ALA A 88 -28.93 -7.00 13.64
CA ALA A 88 -30.26 -7.58 13.75
C ALA A 88 -30.27 -9.09 14.02
N ASN A 89 -29.16 -9.79 13.74
CA ASN A 89 -29.00 -11.25 13.92
C ASN A 89 -27.71 -11.56 14.71
N PRO A 90 -27.66 -11.28 16.03
CA PRO A 90 -26.44 -11.45 16.83
C PRO A 90 -25.94 -12.90 16.89
N ASP A 91 -26.85 -13.87 16.78
CA ASP A 91 -26.57 -15.31 16.75
C ASP A 91 -25.67 -15.72 15.57
N LYS A 92 -25.76 -14.99 14.44
CA LYS A 92 -25.01 -15.29 13.21
C LYS A 92 -23.63 -14.65 13.16
N VAL A 93 -23.27 -13.79 14.12
CA VAL A 93 -21.95 -13.13 14.19
C VAL A 93 -20.81 -14.14 14.26
N SER A 94 -21.07 -15.31 14.86
CA SER A 94 -20.14 -16.44 14.95
C SER A 94 -19.57 -16.90 13.59
N SER A 95 -20.32 -16.69 12.49
CA SER A 95 -19.88 -17.00 11.12
C SER A 95 -18.63 -16.22 10.66
N MET A 96 -18.32 -15.08 11.29
CA MET A 96 -17.12 -14.29 10.98
C MET A 96 -15.87 -14.76 11.75
N SER A 97 -16.01 -15.71 12.69
CA SER A 97 -14.90 -16.23 13.53
C SER A 97 -14.06 -15.13 14.19
N GLY A 98 -14.69 -14.02 14.60
CA GLY A 98 -14.01 -12.87 15.22
C GLY A 98 -13.24 -11.96 14.26
N ASN A 99 -13.20 -12.25 12.94
CA ASN A 99 -12.52 -11.42 11.96
C ASN A 99 -13.52 -10.65 11.07
N HIS A 100 -13.62 -9.34 11.30
CA HIS A 100 -14.47 -8.43 10.55
C HIS A 100 -14.10 -8.30 9.06
N GLU A 101 -12.87 -8.66 8.65
CA GLU A 101 -12.47 -8.69 7.23
C GLU A 101 -13.19 -9.81 6.45
N ARG A 102 -13.78 -10.80 7.14
CA ARG A 102 -14.55 -11.90 6.54
C ARG A 102 -16.02 -11.56 6.27
N ILE A 103 -16.45 -10.34 6.54
CA ILE A 103 -17.86 -9.92 6.44
C ILE A 103 -18.46 -10.21 5.06
N PHE A 104 -17.71 -9.96 3.98
CA PHE A 104 -18.16 -10.23 2.62
C PHE A 104 -18.38 -11.74 2.38
N ILE A 105 -17.45 -12.58 2.86
CA ILE A 105 -17.53 -14.04 2.74
C ILE A 105 -18.72 -14.57 3.55
N ALA A 106 -18.86 -14.12 4.81
CA ALA A 106 -19.93 -14.54 5.70
C ALA A 106 -21.31 -14.18 5.14
N LEU A 107 -21.52 -12.93 4.72
CA LEU A 107 -22.77 -12.51 4.09
C LEU A 107 -23.06 -13.29 2.81
N SER A 108 -22.04 -13.56 1.99
CA SER A 108 -22.22 -14.32 0.75
C SER A 108 -22.72 -15.74 1.03
N THR A 109 -22.19 -16.40 2.05
CA THR A 109 -22.61 -17.76 2.44
C THR A 109 -23.96 -17.81 3.15
N LEU A 110 -24.36 -16.73 3.82
CA LEU A 110 -25.61 -16.67 4.60
C LEU A 110 -26.82 -16.25 3.77
N LEU A 111 -26.63 -15.39 2.77
CA LEU A 111 -27.72 -14.76 2.02
C LEU A 111 -27.96 -15.40 0.66
N PHE A 112 -26.95 -16.01 0.05
CA PHE A 112 -27.08 -16.65 -1.25
C PHE A 112 -27.20 -18.17 -1.13
N ASN A 113 -27.81 -18.78 -2.14
CA ASN A 113 -27.80 -20.23 -2.31
C ASN A 113 -26.36 -20.75 -2.49
N PRO A 114 -26.02 -21.96 -1.99
CA PRO A 114 -24.69 -22.55 -2.12
C PRO A 114 -24.04 -22.47 -3.51
N TRP A 115 -24.82 -22.58 -4.59
CA TRP A 115 -24.29 -22.45 -5.96
C TRP A 115 -23.74 -21.04 -6.25
N ILE A 116 -24.50 -20.02 -5.89
CA ILE A 116 -24.11 -18.61 -6.10
C ILE A 116 -22.97 -18.24 -5.16
N ALA A 117 -23.05 -18.67 -3.89
CA ALA A 117 -21.97 -18.48 -2.93
C ALA A 117 -20.66 -19.11 -3.43
N GLY A 118 -20.71 -20.32 -3.99
CA GLY A 118 -19.56 -21.00 -4.58
C GLY A 118 -18.92 -20.21 -5.73
N ILE A 119 -19.74 -19.63 -6.62
CA ILE A 119 -19.25 -18.77 -7.71
C ILE A 119 -18.58 -17.51 -7.15
N ILE A 120 -19.20 -16.85 -6.16
CA ILE A 120 -18.63 -15.65 -5.52
C ILE A 120 -17.29 -15.95 -4.86
N LEU A 121 -17.21 -17.03 -4.06
CA LEU A 121 -15.98 -17.43 -3.39
C LEU A 121 -14.88 -17.80 -4.40
N SER A 122 -15.25 -18.46 -5.50
CA SER A 122 -14.32 -18.76 -6.59
C SER A 122 -13.80 -17.49 -7.26
N ALA A 123 -14.64 -16.47 -7.46
CA ALA A 123 -14.23 -15.18 -8.01
C ALA A 123 -13.24 -14.44 -7.09
N ILE A 124 -13.46 -14.47 -5.77
CA ILE A 124 -12.50 -13.93 -4.79
C ILE A 124 -11.15 -14.66 -4.92
N LEU A 125 -11.18 -15.99 -4.96
CA LEU A 125 -9.97 -16.80 -5.05
C LEU A 125 -9.21 -16.52 -6.35
N ALA A 126 -9.91 -16.42 -7.48
CA ALA A 126 -9.34 -16.06 -8.76
C ALA A 126 -8.70 -14.66 -8.75
N ALA A 127 -9.37 -13.66 -8.15
CA ALA A 127 -8.84 -12.31 -8.02
C ALA A 127 -7.55 -12.28 -7.20
N VAL A 128 -7.53 -12.97 -6.06
CA VAL A 128 -6.33 -13.08 -5.20
C VAL A 128 -5.19 -13.80 -5.92
N MET A 129 -5.46 -14.90 -6.62
CA MET A 129 -4.44 -15.65 -7.37
C MET A 129 -3.80 -14.82 -8.49
N SER A 130 -4.59 -14.01 -9.20
CA SER A 130 -4.06 -13.12 -10.24
C SER A 130 -3.08 -12.08 -9.69
N THR A 131 -3.34 -11.59 -8.48
CA THR A 131 -2.50 -10.59 -7.81
C THR A 131 -1.27 -11.23 -7.18
N LEU A 132 -1.44 -12.35 -6.48
CA LEU A 132 -0.35 -13.10 -5.86
C LEU A 132 0.69 -13.53 -6.88
N SER A 133 0.27 -14.07 -8.02
CA SER A 133 1.17 -14.50 -9.09
C SER A 133 2.06 -13.36 -9.59
N CYS A 134 1.47 -12.18 -9.83
CA CYS A 134 2.22 -11.01 -10.27
C CYS A 134 3.18 -10.50 -9.20
N GLN A 135 2.76 -10.41 -7.94
CA GLN A 135 3.62 -9.92 -6.85
C GLN A 135 4.79 -10.87 -6.56
N LEU A 136 4.54 -12.18 -6.52
CA LEU A 136 5.59 -13.19 -6.35
C LEU A 136 6.61 -13.13 -7.49
N LEU A 137 6.13 -12.97 -8.73
CA LEU A 137 7.01 -12.86 -9.89
C LEU A 137 7.86 -11.59 -9.85
N VAL A 138 7.27 -10.45 -9.48
CA VAL A 138 7.99 -9.17 -9.35
C VAL A 138 9.05 -9.25 -8.25
N CYS A 139 8.72 -9.78 -7.07
CA CYS A 139 9.68 -9.97 -5.99
C CYS A 139 10.81 -10.92 -6.39
N SER A 140 10.47 -12.04 -7.04
CA SER A 140 11.46 -12.97 -7.56
C SER A 140 12.37 -12.32 -8.59
N SER A 141 11.81 -11.56 -9.54
CA SER A 141 12.59 -10.88 -10.58
C SER A 141 13.54 -9.86 -9.99
N ALA A 142 13.10 -9.07 -9.00
CA ALA A 142 13.96 -8.12 -8.30
C ALA A 142 15.13 -8.82 -7.60
N ILE A 143 14.89 -9.93 -6.90
CA ILE A 143 15.99 -10.68 -6.26
C ILE A 143 16.93 -11.30 -7.29
N THR A 144 16.40 -11.78 -8.42
CA THR A 144 17.21 -12.51 -9.41
C THR A 144 18.02 -11.57 -10.30
N GLU A 145 17.40 -10.52 -10.85
CA GLU A 145 18.07 -9.58 -11.76
C GLU A 145 18.81 -8.48 -10.98
N ASP A 146 18.20 -7.87 -9.96
CA ASP A 146 18.82 -6.73 -9.27
C ASP A 146 19.87 -7.19 -8.25
N PHE A 147 19.59 -8.25 -7.48
CA PHE A 147 20.50 -8.74 -6.45
C PHE A 147 21.47 -9.81 -6.96
N TYR A 148 20.94 -10.95 -7.43
CA TYR A 148 21.76 -12.10 -7.80
C TYR A 148 22.68 -11.78 -8.99
N LYS A 149 22.12 -11.31 -10.10
CA LYS A 149 22.93 -10.90 -11.26
C LYS A 149 23.69 -9.61 -11.01
N GLY A 150 23.06 -8.60 -10.40
CA GLY A 150 23.70 -7.30 -10.15
C GLY A 150 24.94 -7.35 -9.24
N PHE A 151 24.88 -8.13 -8.16
CA PHE A 151 25.93 -8.14 -7.13
C PHE A 151 26.69 -9.46 -7.01
N LEU A 152 26.02 -10.61 -7.12
CA LEU A 152 26.63 -11.92 -6.85
C LEU A 152 27.30 -12.52 -8.09
N ARG A 153 26.59 -12.60 -9.22
CA ARG A 153 27.02 -13.29 -10.43
C ARG A 153 26.64 -12.51 -11.69
N LYS A 154 27.44 -11.49 -12.01
CA LYS A 154 27.24 -10.56 -13.15
C LYS A 154 27.14 -11.23 -14.53
N ASN A 155 27.76 -12.40 -14.69
CA ASN A 155 27.79 -13.15 -15.94
C ASN A 155 26.87 -14.39 -15.92
N ALA A 156 25.85 -14.43 -15.04
CA ALA A 156 24.90 -15.53 -14.99
C ALA A 156 24.15 -15.67 -16.33
N GLN A 157 24.02 -16.91 -16.82
CA GLN A 157 23.28 -17.19 -18.06
C GLN A 157 21.76 -17.12 -17.84
N GLN A 158 21.01 -16.89 -18.92
CA GLN A 158 19.55 -16.75 -18.84
C GLN A 158 18.85 -17.99 -18.26
N SER A 159 19.33 -19.19 -18.58
CA SER A 159 18.79 -20.45 -18.05
C SER A 159 18.97 -20.56 -16.53
N GLU A 160 20.11 -20.10 -16.02
CA GLU A 160 20.39 -20.05 -14.59
C GLU A 160 19.47 -19.05 -13.88
N LEU A 161 19.30 -17.84 -14.44
CA LEU A 161 18.41 -16.82 -13.88
C LEU A 161 16.96 -17.33 -13.78
N VAL A 162 16.46 -18.04 -14.79
CA VAL A 162 15.11 -18.61 -14.73
C VAL A 162 14.96 -19.63 -13.60
N TRP A 163 15.95 -20.50 -13.39
CA TRP A 163 15.92 -21.48 -12.30
C TRP A 163 16.03 -20.83 -10.92
N VAL A 164 16.94 -19.87 -10.76
CA VAL A 164 17.07 -19.09 -9.52
C VAL A 164 15.78 -18.35 -9.23
N GLY A 165 15.15 -17.73 -10.24
CA GLY A 165 13.85 -17.09 -10.08
C GLY A 165 12.76 -18.04 -9.59
N ARG A 166 12.63 -19.23 -10.20
CA ARG A 166 11.66 -20.24 -9.73
C ARG A 166 11.89 -20.65 -8.27
N LEU A 167 13.15 -20.80 -7.86
CA LEU A 167 13.51 -21.12 -6.48
C LEU A 167 13.16 -19.95 -5.53
N MET A 168 13.40 -18.71 -5.96
CA MET A 168 13.04 -17.51 -5.19
C MET A 168 11.53 -17.35 -5.03
N VAL A 169 10.74 -17.63 -6.07
CA VAL A 169 9.26 -17.67 -5.96
C VAL A 169 8.83 -18.65 -4.87
N LEU A 170 9.39 -19.86 -4.86
CA LEU A 170 9.09 -20.86 -3.85
C LEU A 170 9.49 -20.39 -2.44
N ALA A 171 10.70 -19.83 -2.29
CA ALA A 171 11.19 -19.32 -1.02
C ALA A 171 10.31 -18.18 -0.47
N ILE A 172 9.95 -17.20 -1.32
CA ILE A 172 9.06 -16.09 -0.94
C ILE A 172 7.67 -16.61 -0.56
N ALA A 173 7.14 -17.59 -1.29
CA ALA A 173 5.85 -18.19 -0.98
C ALA A 173 5.85 -18.86 0.41
N VAL A 174 6.90 -19.61 0.75
CA VAL A 174 7.06 -20.23 2.07
C VAL A 174 7.11 -19.15 3.17
N ILE A 175 7.92 -18.10 3.00
CA ILE A 175 8.01 -17.00 3.97
C ILE A 175 6.65 -16.30 4.14
N SER A 176 5.93 -16.07 3.03
CA SER A 176 4.61 -15.45 3.05
C SER A 176 3.58 -16.32 3.80
N ILE A 177 3.62 -17.64 3.64
CA ILE A 177 2.76 -18.57 4.39
C ILE A 177 3.10 -18.53 5.89
N LEU A 178 4.38 -18.49 6.26
CA LEU A 178 4.79 -18.39 7.66
C LEU A 178 4.27 -17.10 8.32
N ILE A 179 4.39 -15.96 7.62
CA ILE A 179 3.85 -14.68 8.11
C ILE A 179 2.32 -14.71 8.18
N ALA A 180 1.66 -15.28 7.17
CA ALA A 180 0.20 -15.37 7.11
C ALA A 180 -0.41 -16.37 8.10
N SER A 181 0.40 -17.26 8.69
CA SER A 181 -0.06 -18.24 9.67
C SER A 181 -0.32 -17.64 11.06
N ASP A 182 0.11 -16.41 11.32
CA ASP A 182 -0.21 -15.69 12.56
C ASP A 182 -1.68 -15.24 12.57
N PRO A 183 -2.53 -15.81 13.45
CA PRO A 183 -3.97 -15.50 13.49
C PRO A 183 -4.28 -14.05 13.91
N ASN A 184 -3.34 -13.37 14.56
CA ASN A 184 -3.52 -12.00 15.04
C ASN A 184 -3.22 -10.95 13.97
N SER A 185 -2.54 -11.35 12.89
CA SER A 185 -2.17 -10.46 11.79
C SER A 185 -3.33 -10.24 10.83
N LYS A 186 -3.90 -9.03 10.84
CA LYS A 186 -4.94 -8.60 9.89
C LYS A 186 -4.36 -8.23 8.53
N VAL A 187 -5.08 -8.51 7.45
CA VAL A 187 -4.62 -8.24 6.09
C VAL A 187 -4.36 -6.74 5.90
N LEU A 188 -5.30 -5.89 6.32
CA LEU A 188 -5.13 -4.45 6.21
C LEU A 188 -3.94 -3.94 7.04
N GLY A 189 -3.68 -4.56 8.19
CA GLY A 189 -2.54 -4.23 9.06
C GLY A 189 -1.21 -4.48 8.36
N LEU A 190 -0.99 -5.70 7.87
CA LEU A 190 0.23 -6.08 7.16
C LEU A 190 0.45 -5.23 5.91
N VAL A 191 -0.60 -5.03 5.11
CA VAL A 191 -0.54 -4.21 3.90
C VAL A 191 -0.22 -2.76 4.25
N SER A 192 -0.88 -2.17 5.27
CA SER A 192 -0.62 -0.79 5.68
C SER A 192 0.83 -0.59 6.16
N TYR A 193 1.36 -1.54 6.91
CA TYR A 193 2.73 -1.46 7.40
C TYR A 193 3.76 -1.50 6.26
N ALA A 194 3.61 -2.45 5.32
CA ALA A 194 4.46 -2.52 4.14
C ALA A 194 4.30 -1.28 3.24
N TRP A 195 3.06 -0.79 3.09
CA TRP A 195 2.73 0.41 2.33
C TRP A 195 3.41 1.66 2.90
N ALA A 196 3.43 1.79 4.23
CA ALA A 196 4.12 2.87 4.93
C ALA A 196 5.64 2.81 4.71
N GLY A 197 6.25 1.64 4.84
CA GLY A 197 7.69 1.46 4.66
C GLY A 197 8.17 1.89 3.28
N PHE A 198 7.57 1.34 2.23
CA PHE A 198 7.91 1.71 0.85
C PHE A 198 7.54 3.16 0.54
N GLY A 199 6.36 3.61 0.97
CA GLY A 199 5.87 4.97 0.77
C GLY A 199 6.79 6.03 1.37
N ALA A 200 7.27 5.81 2.59
CA ALA A 200 8.16 6.72 3.29
C ALA A 200 9.59 6.72 2.72
N ALA A 201 10.12 5.55 2.35
CA ALA A 201 11.50 5.44 1.86
C ALA A 201 11.66 5.91 0.41
N PHE A 202 10.77 5.47 -0.49
CA PHE A 202 10.91 5.75 -1.93
C PHE A 202 10.07 6.94 -2.38
N GLY A 203 8.92 7.20 -1.76
CA GLY A 203 7.97 8.24 -2.21
C GLY A 203 8.60 9.62 -2.33
N PRO A 204 9.25 10.16 -1.28
CA PRO A 204 9.90 11.47 -1.35
C PRO A 204 11.02 11.52 -2.39
N ILE A 205 11.79 10.43 -2.52
CA ILE A 205 12.91 10.36 -3.47
C ILE A 205 12.43 10.38 -4.91
N VAL A 206 11.35 9.66 -5.22
CA VAL A 206 10.74 9.65 -6.55
C VAL A 206 10.21 11.04 -6.91
N ILE A 207 9.52 11.70 -5.98
CA ILE A 207 9.01 13.06 -6.19
C ILE A 207 10.16 14.05 -6.40
N LEU A 208 11.19 14.01 -5.54
CA LEU A 208 12.37 14.88 -5.68
C LEU A 208 13.13 14.60 -6.97
N SER A 209 13.20 13.36 -7.44
CA SER A 209 13.90 13.01 -8.68
C SER A 209 13.24 13.59 -9.92
N VAL A 210 11.92 13.80 -9.89
CA VAL A 210 11.16 14.39 -11.01
C VAL A 210 11.07 15.90 -10.90
N LEU A 211 11.00 16.46 -9.68
CA LEU A 211 10.75 17.89 -9.47
C LEU A 211 12.01 18.71 -9.14
N TRP A 212 13.10 18.08 -8.72
CA TRP A 212 14.26 18.77 -8.17
C TRP A 212 15.59 18.29 -8.76
N LYS A 213 16.16 19.11 -9.65
CA LYS A 213 17.42 18.83 -10.35
C LYS A 213 18.66 18.64 -9.47
N ARG A 214 18.61 19.00 -8.18
CA ARG A 214 19.76 18.99 -7.26
C ARG A 214 19.83 17.72 -6.40
N ILE A 215 18.88 16.79 -6.53
CA ILE A 215 18.96 15.54 -5.78
C ILE A 215 20.25 14.78 -6.11
N THR A 216 20.96 14.31 -5.09
CA THR A 216 22.21 13.55 -5.24
C THR A 216 22.02 12.09 -4.84
N ALA A 217 22.86 11.18 -5.36
CA ALA A 217 22.79 9.76 -5.01
C ALA A 217 22.93 9.50 -3.51
N TYR A 218 23.86 10.20 -2.84
CA TYR A 218 24.04 10.09 -1.39
C TYR A 218 22.86 10.68 -0.62
N GLY A 219 22.26 11.77 -1.10
CA GLY A 219 21.04 12.32 -0.51
C GLY A 219 19.85 11.38 -0.64
N ALA A 220 19.68 10.78 -1.82
CA ALA A 220 18.65 9.77 -2.05
C ALA A 220 18.82 8.56 -1.11
N LEU A 221 20.02 7.97 -1.06
CA LEU A 221 20.28 6.81 -0.21
C LEU A 221 20.09 7.12 1.28
N SER A 222 20.63 8.24 1.75
CA SER A 222 20.50 8.65 3.16
C SER A 222 19.05 8.92 3.53
N GLY A 223 18.28 9.56 2.63
CA GLY A 223 16.85 9.78 2.80
C GLY A 223 16.06 8.47 2.87
N MET A 224 16.31 7.54 1.95
CA MET A 224 15.65 6.22 1.94
C MET A 224 15.87 5.46 3.25
N VAL A 225 17.12 5.41 3.72
CA VAL A 225 17.47 4.73 4.97
C VAL A 225 16.81 5.43 6.16
N ALA A 226 16.88 6.75 6.24
CA ALA A 226 16.25 7.51 7.32
C ALA A 226 14.72 7.34 7.34
N GLY A 227 14.07 7.38 6.18
CA GLY A 227 12.62 7.15 6.05
C GLY A 227 12.19 5.75 6.48
N ALA A 228 12.88 4.72 5.98
CA ALA A 228 12.61 3.33 6.34
C ALA A 228 12.80 3.08 7.83
N LEU A 229 13.90 3.55 8.41
CA LEU A 229 14.16 3.44 9.85
C LEU A 229 13.12 4.19 10.67
N THR A 230 12.71 5.37 10.23
CA THR A 230 11.66 6.15 10.91
C THR A 230 10.34 5.39 10.95
N VAL A 231 9.94 4.70 9.88
CA VAL A 231 8.71 3.89 9.90
C VAL A 231 8.80 2.76 10.93
N VAL A 232 9.92 2.03 10.95
CA VAL A 232 10.12 0.92 11.91
C VAL A 232 10.15 1.44 13.34
N VAL A 233 10.93 2.48 13.62
CA VAL A 233 11.04 3.09 14.94
C VAL A 233 9.69 3.66 15.38
N TRP A 234 9.00 4.37 14.50
CA TRP A 234 7.70 4.97 14.83
C TRP A 234 6.64 3.91 15.09
N ALA A 235 6.57 2.85 14.28
CA ALA A 235 5.59 1.78 14.48
C ALA A 235 5.82 1.04 15.80
N GLU A 236 7.06 0.59 16.02
CA GLU A 236 7.39 -0.33 17.10
C GLU A 236 7.62 0.38 18.45
N TRP A 237 8.24 1.56 18.44
CA TRP A 237 8.71 2.23 19.65
C TRP A 237 7.89 3.46 20.04
N ILE A 238 7.05 3.99 19.16
CA ILE A 238 6.23 5.19 19.44
C ILE A 238 4.76 4.82 19.42
N LYS A 239 4.26 4.35 18.28
CA LYS A 239 2.83 4.09 18.06
C LYS A 239 2.32 2.94 18.90
N LYS A 240 2.98 1.77 18.90
CA LYS A 240 2.55 0.63 19.72
C LYS A 240 2.49 0.96 21.22
N PRO A 241 3.53 1.58 21.84
CA PRO A 241 3.46 2.02 23.23
C PRO A 241 2.40 3.08 23.50
N ALA A 242 2.29 4.10 22.63
CA ALA A 242 1.27 5.15 22.78
C ALA A 242 -0.16 4.58 22.72
N GLN A 243 -0.40 3.63 21.81
CA GLN A 243 -1.67 2.91 21.73
C GLN A 243 -1.95 2.07 22.99
N ALA A 244 -0.92 1.40 23.53
CA ALA A 244 -1.05 0.63 24.77
C ALA A 244 -1.30 1.51 25.99
N ALA A 245 -0.77 2.74 26.00
CA ALA A 245 -1.00 3.75 27.03
C ALA A 245 -2.36 4.47 26.90
N GLY A 246 -3.16 4.16 25.86
CA GLY A 246 -4.44 4.81 25.60
C GLY A 246 -4.29 6.25 25.10
N GLU A 247 -3.09 6.65 24.68
CA GLU A 247 -2.84 7.97 24.12
C GLU A 247 -3.49 8.08 22.74
N SER A 248 -3.99 9.28 22.45
CA SER A 248 -4.50 9.62 21.13
C SER A 248 -3.85 10.92 20.70
N GLY A 249 -3.47 11.01 19.43
CA GLY A 249 -2.72 12.18 18.98
C GLY A 249 -1.66 11.86 17.94
N LEU A 250 -0.68 12.75 17.85
CA LEU A 250 0.45 12.63 16.92
C LEU A 250 1.17 11.30 17.06
N LEU A 251 1.32 10.80 18.29
CA LEU A 251 2.02 9.54 18.59
C LEU A 251 1.32 8.30 18.00
N THR A 252 0.00 8.37 17.79
CA THR A 252 -0.78 7.31 17.14
C THR A 252 -0.94 7.47 15.63
N MET A 253 -0.33 8.50 15.04
CA MET A 253 -0.42 8.80 13.61
C MET A 253 0.17 7.68 12.76
N TYR A 254 -0.38 7.52 11.55
CA TYR A 254 0.13 6.57 10.57
C TYR A 254 1.60 6.85 10.23
N GLU A 255 2.41 5.81 10.29
CA GLU A 255 3.88 5.85 10.32
C GLU A 255 4.49 6.36 9.02
N ILE A 256 3.72 6.32 7.92
CA ILE A 256 4.15 6.89 6.65
C ILE A 256 4.37 8.40 6.75
N VAL A 257 3.58 9.13 7.55
CA VAL A 257 3.66 10.61 7.64
C VAL A 257 5.02 11.05 8.18
N PRO A 258 5.44 10.64 9.39
CA PRO A 258 6.75 11.02 9.92
C PRO A 258 7.88 10.45 9.06
N GLY A 259 7.76 9.22 8.57
CA GLY A 259 8.77 8.61 7.70
C GLY A 259 9.00 9.37 6.40
N PHE A 260 7.92 9.81 5.75
CA PHE A 260 7.96 10.58 4.51
C PHE A 260 8.61 11.96 4.73
N ILE A 261 8.25 12.64 5.82
CA ILE A 261 8.82 13.94 6.19
C ILE A 261 10.32 13.82 6.48
N VAL A 262 10.73 12.83 7.28
CA VAL A 262 12.14 12.61 7.61
C VAL A 262 12.95 12.28 6.36
N CYS A 263 12.46 11.37 5.50
CA CYS A 263 13.12 11.06 4.25
C CYS A 263 13.28 12.31 3.37
N LEU A 264 12.24 13.14 3.22
CA LEU A 264 12.30 14.38 2.45
C LEU A 264 13.35 15.34 3.00
N ILE A 265 13.33 15.59 4.32
CA ILE A 265 14.27 16.52 4.98
C ILE A 265 15.71 16.03 4.81
N ILE A 266 15.99 14.78 5.13
CA ILE A 266 17.34 14.22 5.03
C ILE A 266 17.82 14.20 3.58
N ALA A 267 16.96 13.82 2.63
CA ALA A 267 17.32 13.82 1.22
C ALA A 267 17.68 15.22 0.71
N VAL A 268 16.93 16.24 1.12
CA VAL A 268 17.20 17.64 0.75
C VAL A 268 18.47 18.14 1.41
N LEU A 269 18.61 17.99 2.73
CA LEU A 269 19.78 18.47 3.46
C LEU A 269 21.07 17.84 2.94
N VAL A 270 21.13 16.51 2.83
CA VAL A 270 22.33 15.81 2.35
C VAL A 270 22.62 16.17 0.90
N SER A 271 21.61 16.35 0.05
CA SER A 271 21.83 16.79 -1.33
C SER A 271 22.33 18.23 -1.45
N LEU A 272 21.98 19.11 -0.52
CA LEU A 272 22.49 20.49 -0.48
C LEU A 272 23.95 20.56 -0.01
N PHE A 273 24.33 19.72 0.95
CA PHE A 273 25.72 19.64 1.44
C PHE A 273 26.66 18.88 0.50
N ASN A 274 26.12 18.00 -0.33
CA ASN A 274 26.91 17.22 -1.27
C ASN A 274 27.22 18.01 -2.57
N LYS A 275 28.20 17.53 -3.33
CA LYS A 275 28.52 18.08 -4.65
C LYS A 275 27.31 17.99 -5.58
N GLU A 276 27.11 19.04 -6.35
CA GLU A 276 26.01 19.09 -7.31
C GLU A 276 26.09 17.93 -8.32
N PRO A 277 24.94 17.43 -8.80
CA PRO A 277 24.91 16.43 -9.86
C PRO A 277 25.68 16.90 -11.10
N SER A 278 26.26 15.96 -11.84
CA SER A 278 27.04 16.27 -13.04
C SER A 278 26.21 17.08 -14.05
N ARG A 279 26.89 17.90 -14.87
CA ARG A 279 26.22 18.68 -15.94
C ARG A 279 25.41 17.81 -16.90
N GLU A 280 25.82 16.56 -17.10
CA GLU A 280 25.08 15.60 -17.93
C GLU A 280 23.72 15.24 -17.32
N ILE A 281 23.67 14.96 -16.02
CA ILE A 281 22.42 14.66 -15.30
C ILE A 281 21.51 15.88 -15.32
N GLN A 282 22.05 17.08 -15.09
CA GLN A 282 21.29 18.32 -15.13
C GLN A 282 20.69 18.57 -16.52
N LYS A 283 21.48 18.41 -17.59
CA LYS A 283 20.99 18.52 -18.98
C LYS A 283 19.89 17.51 -19.28
N ARG A 284 20.03 16.26 -18.80
CA ARG A 284 19.01 15.22 -18.99
C ARG A 284 17.70 15.59 -18.29
N PHE A 285 17.78 16.14 -17.08
CA PHE A 285 16.63 16.65 -16.34
C PHE A 285 15.93 17.79 -17.10
N GLU A 286 16.70 18.79 -17.55
CA GLU A 286 16.16 19.94 -18.29
C GLU A 286 15.52 19.54 -19.62
N LYS A 287 16.15 18.59 -20.34
CA LYS A 287 15.57 18.03 -21.57
C LYS A 287 14.25 17.32 -21.29
N ALA A 288 14.17 16.49 -20.26
CA ALA A 288 12.94 15.79 -19.91
C ALA A 288 11.80 16.75 -19.53
N ASP A 289 12.08 17.82 -18.79
CA ASP A 289 11.10 18.86 -18.46
C ASP A 289 10.63 19.61 -19.73
N ALA A 290 11.55 19.92 -20.64
CA ALA A 290 11.21 20.54 -21.92
C ALA A 290 10.30 19.65 -22.79
N ASP A 291 10.65 18.37 -22.94
CA ASP A 291 9.87 17.39 -23.71
C ASP A 291 8.46 17.22 -23.12
N TYR A 292 8.33 17.16 -21.79
CA TYR A 292 7.04 17.08 -21.11
C TYR A 292 6.17 18.33 -21.36
N ARG A 293 6.76 19.52 -21.31
CA ARG A 293 6.05 20.78 -21.58
C ARG A 293 5.63 20.91 -23.04
N ALA A 294 6.42 20.39 -23.97
CA ALA A 294 6.09 20.38 -25.39
C ALA A 294 4.97 19.39 -25.76
N ALA A 295 4.83 18.29 -24.99
CA ALA A 295 3.82 17.26 -25.21
C ALA A 295 2.46 17.53 -24.52
N ARG A 296 2.39 18.57 -23.67
CA ARG A 296 1.19 18.97 -22.94
C ARG A 296 0.26 19.83 -23.80
#